data_AF-A0A3M1VIT0-F1
#
_entry.id   AF-A0A3M1VIT0-F1
#
_cell.length_a   1.000
_cell.length_b   1.000
_cell.length_c   1.000
_cell.angle_alpha   90.00
_cell.angle_beta   90.00
_cell.angle_gamma   90.00
#
_symmetry.space_group_name_H-M   'P 1'
#
loop_
_entity.id
_entity.type
_entity.pdbx_description
1 polymer ?
#
loop_
_entity_poly.entity_id
_entity_poly.type
_entity_poly.pdbx_seq_one_letter_code
_entity_poly.pdbx_strand_id
1 'polypeptide(L)'
;METKRKAAFPLHYQIALGLVLGTVAGWFLNPGEVMLPEYVAKVTYRVEERDGGLVVTVSDDEGLERFARRFGTERELAAAVPELADRLSEARKKPGVTRQVRVRRRLLTIIEDLDRIQLQYHRLVGRIPVSTTVQARSAEELAEKSPAWAALYRSHGGGWRRKLITAAHLLGEWFLRLLRMVTIPLIVTSLVTGVASLGGTRQLGRLFWRTIAYYLTTSALAVVTGLAVLNVIHPGDRAELPVASAMITHQQAQSVGEIFRNLVEQMIPPNPVAALAGADFLAIITFSLLLGVFMIRVGEARARPLRELFEAGFEVMMQMTLFIIRLAPIGVFGFLVFAVGTQGLSVFLSLGWYMLSVALGLCVHACVTLPLLVRVLGRRSPLEFARAMSPALLTAFSTASSNGTLPLTMG
;
A
#
# COMPACT_ATOMS: atom_id res chain seq x y z
N MET A 1 -27.44 40.62 -0.63
CA MET A 1 -27.41 39.97 -1.96
C MET A 1 -26.95 38.53 -1.78
N GLU A 2 -27.88 37.62 -1.52
CA GLU A 2 -27.61 36.18 -1.60
C GLU A 2 -27.39 35.83 -3.08
N THR A 3 -26.12 35.65 -3.46
CA THR A 3 -25.80 35.02 -4.72
C THR A 3 -26.23 33.57 -4.62
N LYS A 4 -27.24 33.18 -5.42
CA LYS A 4 -27.57 31.78 -5.73
C LYS A 4 -26.29 31.08 -6.19
N ARG A 5 -25.53 30.49 -5.27
CA ARG A 5 -24.44 29.56 -5.59
C ARG A 5 -25.09 28.40 -6.33
N LYS A 6 -24.82 28.27 -7.63
CA LYS A 6 -25.07 27.03 -8.38
C LYS A 6 -24.61 25.88 -7.49
N ALA A 7 -25.48 24.89 -7.25
CA ALA A 7 -25.16 23.75 -6.40
C ALA A 7 -23.84 23.15 -6.90
N ALA A 8 -22.75 23.37 -6.15
CA ALA A 8 -21.45 22.85 -6.51
C ALA A 8 -21.57 21.33 -6.58
N PHE A 9 -20.96 20.73 -7.60
CA PHE A 9 -20.97 19.28 -7.80
C PHE A 9 -20.58 18.59 -6.49
N PRO A 10 -21.34 17.61 -5.97
CA PRO A 10 -21.10 17.08 -4.64
C PRO A 10 -19.68 16.52 -4.49
N LEU A 11 -19.04 16.79 -3.34
CA LEU A 11 -17.63 16.48 -3.12
C LEU A 11 -17.31 14.98 -3.31
N HIS A 12 -18.23 14.11 -2.92
CA HIS A 12 -18.07 12.67 -3.10
C HIS A 12 -17.92 12.24 -4.56
N TYR A 13 -18.67 12.87 -5.47
CA TYR A 13 -18.51 12.62 -6.89
C TYR A 13 -17.21 13.21 -7.44
N GLN A 14 -16.73 14.34 -6.89
CA GLN A 14 -15.42 14.89 -7.28
C GLN A 14 -14.28 13.94 -6.91
N ILE A 15 -14.33 13.35 -5.71
CA ILE A 15 -13.33 12.37 -5.26
C ILE A 15 -13.39 11.12 -6.15
N ALA A 16 -14.59 10.59 -6.41
CA ALA A 16 -14.78 9.46 -7.30
C ALA A 16 -14.25 9.75 -8.73
N LEU A 17 -14.51 10.94 -9.25
CA LEU A 17 -13.99 11.38 -10.54
C LEU A 17 -12.46 11.47 -10.54
N GLY A 18 -11.87 12.05 -9.49
CA GLY A 18 -10.41 12.12 -9.33
C GLY A 18 -9.76 10.73 -9.29
N LEU A 19 -10.41 9.77 -8.62
CA LEU A 19 -9.97 8.37 -8.60
C LEU A 19 -10.01 7.73 -9.98
N VAL A 20 -11.13 7.85 -10.71
CA VAL A 20 -11.29 7.27 -12.05
C VAL A 20 -10.31 7.91 -13.03
N LEU A 21 -10.28 9.25 -13.09
CA LEU A 21 -9.38 9.98 -13.99
C LEU A 21 -7.91 9.69 -13.68
N GLY A 22 -7.56 9.62 -12.38
CA GLY A 22 -6.19 9.31 -11.97
C GLY A 22 -5.77 7.91 -12.36
N THR A 23 -6.68 6.94 -12.22
CA THR A 23 -6.45 5.54 -12.65
C THR A 23 -6.23 5.47 -14.15
N VAL A 24 -7.09 6.11 -14.95
CA VAL A 24 -6.98 6.13 -16.41
C VAL A 24 -5.69 6.81 -16.85
N ALA A 25 -5.40 7.99 -16.31
CA ALA A 25 -4.17 8.72 -16.64
C ALA A 25 -2.91 7.94 -16.23
N GLY A 26 -2.90 7.34 -15.04
CA GLY A 26 -1.81 6.47 -14.61
C GLY A 26 -1.62 5.28 -15.54
N TRP A 27 -2.69 4.63 -15.98
CA TRP A 27 -2.62 3.52 -16.93
C TRP A 27 -2.01 3.93 -18.28
N PHE A 28 -2.37 5.10 -18.82
CA PHE A 28 -1.76 5.63 -20.04
C PHE A 28 -0.28 6.00 -19.88
N LEU A 29 0.10 6.49 -18.70
CA LEU A 29 1.48 6.89 -18.42
C LEU A 29 2.37 5.70 -18.08
N ASN A 30 1.81 4.60 -17.59
CA ASN A 30 2.55 3.38 -17.33
C ASN A 30 3.19 2.87 -18.63
N PRO A 31 4.53 2.65 -18.64
CA PRO A 31 5.21 2.11 -19.82
C PRO A 31 4.82 0.65 -20.11
N GLY A 32 4.25 -0.06 -19.12
CA GLY A 32 3.69 -1.39 -19.27
C GLY A 32 4.74 -2.45 -19.62
N GLU A 33 4.24 -3.52 -20.24
CA GLU A 33 5.07 -4.55 -20.84
C GLU A 33 5.24 -4.27 -22.33
N VAL A 34 6.48 -4.19 -22.77
CA VAL A 34 6.83 -3.97 -24.18
C VAL A 34 7.24 -5.30 -24.79
N MET A 35 6.48 -5.74 -25.80
CA MET A 35 6.88 -6.89 -26.60
C MET A 35 7.88 -6.45 -27.67
N LEU A 36 9.12 -6.89 -27.53
CA LEU A 36 10.20 -6.59 -28.47
C LEU A 36 10.18 -7.57 -29.65
N PRO A 37 10.56 -7.13 -30.86
CA PRO A 37 10.61 -8.02 -32.02
C PRO A 37 11.61 -9.15 -31.81
N GLU A 38 11.30 -10.33 -32.34
CA GLU A 38 12.25 -11.44 -32.35
C GLU A 38 13.51 -11.06 -33.12
N TYR A 39 14.66 -11.51 -32.65
CA TYR A 39 15.93 -11.30 -33.36
C TYR A 39 16.83 -12.53 -33.22
N VAL A 40 17.85 -12.58 -34.06
CA VAL A 40 18.88 -13.62 -34.01
C VAL A 40 20.08 -13.03 -33.31
N ALA A 41 20.33 -13.50 -32.09
CA ALA A 41 21.49 -13.09 -31.30
C ALA A 41 22.67 -14.03 -31.61
N LYS A 42 23.87 -13.49 -31.66
CA LYS A 42 25.11 -14.28 -31.67
C LYS A 42 25.53 -14.50 -30.21
N VAL A 43 25.41 -15.74 -29.76
CA VAL A 43 25.53 -16.10 -28.34
C VAL A 43 26.64 -17.13 -28.17
N THR A 44 27.47 -16.97 -27.15
CA THR A 44 28.54 -17.91 -26.80
C THR A 44 28.15 -18.75 -25.61
N TYR A 45 28.18 -20.06 -25.80
CA TYR A 45 27.94 -21.07 -24.77
C TYR A 45 29.26 -21.56 -24.18
N ARG A 46 29.36 -21.55 -22.85
CA ARG A 46 30.45 -22.18 -22.09
C ARG A 46 29.88 -23.17 -21.11
N VAL A 47 30.45 -24.36 -21.07
CA VAL A 47 30.01 -25.44 -20.19
C VAL A 47 31.12 -25.72 -19.19
N GLU A 48 30.81 -25.58 -17.90
CA GLU A 48 31.72 -25.93 -16.79
C GLU A 48 31.07 -27.01 -15.93
N GLU A 49 31.89 -27.92 -15.41
CA GLU A 49 31.44 -28.97 -14.50
C GLU A 49 31.64 -28.48 -13.06
N ARG A 50 30.55 -28.38 -12.30
CA ARG A 50 30.57 -27.84 -10.94
C ARG A 50 29.55 -28.54 -10.05
N ASP A 51 29.99 -28.98 -8.87
CA ASP A 51 29.18 -29.64 -7.85
C ASP A 51 28.33 -30.82 -8.36
N GLY A 52 28.89 -31.65 -9.26
CA GLY A 52 28.22 -32.84 -9.80
C GLY A 52 27.15 -32.54 -10.86
N GLY A 53 27.18 -31.36 -11.49
CA GLY A 53 26.32 -31.01 -12.63
C GLY A 53 27.02 -30.10 -13.65
N LEU A 54 26.32 -29.78 -14.74
CA LEU A 54 26.83 -28.96 -15.84
C LEU A 54 26.24 -27.56 -15.74
N VAL A 55 27.10 -26.55 -15.59
CA VAL A 55 26.72 -25.14 -15.62
C VAL A 55 26.99 -24.59 -17.00
N VAL A 56 25.93 -24.18 -17.69
CA VAL A 56 26.03 -23.51 -18.99
C VAL A 56 25.91 -22.02 -18.78
N THR A 57 27.01 -21.32 -19.06
CA THR A 57 27.05 -19.87 -19.13
C THR A 57 26.82 -19.44 -20.56
N VAL A 58 25.90 -18.50 -20.72
CA VAL A 58 25.47 -17.93 -21.97
C VAL A 58 25.80 -16.45 -21.94
N SER A 59 26.43 -15.93 -22.98
CA SER A 59 26.76 -14.51 -23.10
C SER A 59 26.75 -14.06 -24.56
N ASP A 60 26.18 -12.89 -24.83
CA ASP A 60 26.27 -12.18 -26.11
C ASP A 60 27.23 -10.98 -26.05
N ASP A 61 27.54 -10.44 -27.23
CA ASP A 61 28.45 -9.28 -27.38
C ASP A 61 27.84 -7.99 -26.81
N GLU A 62 26.50 -7.89 -26.76
CA GLU A 62 25.78 -6.71 -26.25
C GLU A 62 25.52 -6.76 -24.72
N GLY A 63 25.80 -7.91 -24.08
CA GLY A 63 25.62 -8.12 -22.65
C GLY A 63 24.16 -8.25 -22.18
N LEU A 64 23.19 -8.26 -23.11
CA LEU A 64 21.76 -8.45 -22.82
C LEU A 64 21.47 -9.92 -22.46
N GLU A 65 22.17 -10.85 -23.11
CA GLU A 65 21.94 -12.30 -23.03
C GLU A 65 22.97 -13.01 -22.14
N ARG A 66 23.24 -12.43 -20.97
CA ARG A 66 24.15 -12.99 -19.97
C ARG A 66 23.41 -13.73 -18.85
N PHE A 67 23.54 -15.05 -18.81
CA PHE A 67 22.99 -15.88 -17.72
C PHE A 67 23.79 -17.18 -17.55
N ALA A 68 23.63 -17.83 -16.40
CA ALA A 68 24.16 -19.17 -16.14
C ALA A 68 23.03 -20.09 -15.68
N ARG A 69 22.96 -21.29 -16.24
CA ARG A 69 21.95 -22.30 -15.86
C ARG A 69 22.62 -23.64 -15.59
N ARG A 70 22.24 -24.25 -14.47
CA ARG A 70 22.69 -25.59 -14.08
C ARG A 70 21.77 -26.64 -14.66
N PHE A 71 22.35 -27.75 -15.11
CA PHE A 71 21.69 -28.96 -15.59
C PHE A 71 22.24 -30.16 -14.81
N GLY A 72 21.37 -31.11 -14.49
CA GLY A 72 21.74 -32.32 -13.74
C GLY A 72 22.42 -33.37 -14.61
N THR A 73 22.07 -33.47 -15.90
CA THR A 73 22.64 -34.46 -16.82
C THR A 73 22.90 -33.91 -18.22
N GLU A 74 23.80 -34.56 -18.97
CA GLU A 74 24.05 -34.23 -20.39
C GLU A 74 22.80 -34.38 -21.26
N ARG A 75 21.91 -35.34 -20.95
CA ARG A 75 20.64 -35.52 -21.66
C ARG A 75 19.69 -34.35 -21.44
N GLU A 76 19.60 -33.85 -20.21
CA GLU A 76 18.79 -32.68 -19.87
C GLU A 76 19.32 -31.42 -20.59
N LEU A 77 20.64 -31.27 -20.63
CA LEU A 77 21.29 -30.20 -21.37
C LEU A 77 21.04 -30.31 -22.89
N ALA A 78 21.20 -31.48 -23.49
CA ALA A 78 20.96 -31.70 -24.92
C ALA A 78 19.49 -31.46 -25.31
N ALA A 79 18.54 -31.78 -24.41
CA ALA A 79 17.12 -31.48 -24.63
C ALA A 79 16.81 -29.97 -24.57
N ALA A 80 17.44 -29.26 -23.64
CA ALA A 80 17.27 -27.82 -23.44
C ALA A 80 18.03 -26.97 -24.46
N VAL A 81 19.20 -27.44 -24.92
CA VAL A 81 20.06 -26.78 -25.91
C VAL A 81 20.52 -27.80 -26.96
N PRO A 82 19.66 -28.12 -27.95
CA PRO A 82 20.00 -29.06 -29.02
C PRO A 82 21.26 -28.67 -29.78
N GLU A 83 21.54 -27.37 -29.85
CA GLU A 83 22.69 -26.76 -30.51
C GLU A 83 24.04 -27.15 -29.87
N LEU A 84 24.03 -27.64 -28.62
CA LEU A 84 25.20 -28.09 -27.88
C LEU A 84 25.35 -29.62 -27.85
N ALA A 85 24.34 -30.38 -28.27
CA ALA A 85 24.31 -31.83 -28.12
C ALA A 85 25.52 -32.53 -28.76
N ASP A 86 25.90 -32.11 -29.98
CA ASP A 86 26.99 -32.74 -30.74
C ASP A 86 28.38 -32.09 -30.51
N ARG A 87 28.45 -30.99 -29.74
CA ARG A 87 29.69 -30.19 -29.57
C ARG A 87 29.99 -29.86 -28.11
N LEU A 88 29.52 -30.70 -27.20
CA LEU A 88 29.70 -30.54 -25.76
C LEU A 88 31.19 -30.44 -25.36
N SER A 89 32.04 -31.25 -26.01
CA SER A 89 33.49 -31.28 -25.81
C SER A 89 34.18 -29.98 -26.23
N GLU A 90 33.65 -29.27 -27.23
CA GLU A 90 34.14 -27.97 -27.66
C GLU A 90 33.64 -26.86 -26.74
N ALA A 91 32.40 -26.95 -26.25
CA ALA A 91 31.82 -25.96 -25.35
C ALA A 91 32.48 -25.94 -23.95
N ARG A 92 33.19 -27.03 -23.58
CA ARG A 92 34.07 -27.10 -22.40
C ARG A 92 35.43 -26.43 -22.59
N LYS A 93 35.86 -26.17 -23.84
CA LYS A 93 37.15 -25.53 -24.14
C LYS A 93 37.00 -24.02 -24.28
N LYS A 94 38.01 -23.23 -23.89
CA LYS A 94 38.02 -21.78 -24.14
C LYS A 94 38.25 -21.51 -25.63
N PRO A 95 37.49 -20.61 -26.29
CA PRO A 95 36.60 -19.58 -25.72
C PRO A 95 35.11 -19.96 -25.56
N GLY A 96 34.71 -21.21 -25.83
CA GLY A 96 33.33 -21.70 -25.86
C GLY A 96 32.82 -21.92 -27.29
N VAL A 97 31.53 -22.26 -27.45
CA VAL A 97 30.88 -22.45 -28.75
C VAL A 97 29.94 -21.28 -29.03
N THR A 98 30.19 -20.55 -30.12
CA THR A 98 29.33 -19.44 -30.54
C THR A 98 28.30 -19.88 -31.57
N ARG A 99 27.03 -19.54 -31.35
CA ARG A 99 25.91 -19.86 -32.25
C ARG A 99 24.98 -18.69 -32.45
N GLN A 100 24.30 -18.71 -33.58
CA GLN A 100 23.17 -17.82 -33.85
C GLN A 100 21.92 -18.47 -33.28
N VAL A 101 21.32 -17.81 -32.29
CA VAL A 101 20.19 -18.32 -31.54
C VAL A 101 19.03 -17.36 -31.70
N ARG A 102 17.85 -17.88 -32.03
CA ARG A 102 16.66 -17.04 -32.13
C ARG A 102 16.16 -16.72 -30.73
N VAL A 103 16.11 -15.43 -30.41
CA VAL A 103 15.54 -14.92 -29.15
C VAL A 103 14.08 -14.55 -29.41
N ARG A 104 13.18 -15.22 -28.70
CA ARG A 104 11.72 -15.11 -28.88
C ARG A 104 11.01 -14.71 -27.60
N ARG A 105 9.73 -14.34 -27.72
CA ARG A 105 8.85 -13.96 -26.59
C ARG A 105 9.53 -12.95 -25.65
N ARG A 106 10.13 -11.93 -26.27
CA ARG A 106 10.90 -10.89 -25.60
C ARG A 106 9.96 -9.87 -24.97
N LEU A 107 9.85 -9.90 -23.66
CA LEU A 107 8.97 -9.04 -22.87
C LEU A 107 9.82 -8.18 -21.94
N LEU A 108 9.79 -6.87 -22.15
CA LEU A 108 10.47 -5.90 -21.31
C LEU A 108 9.44 -5.16 -20.46
N THR A 109 9.53 -5.33 -19.14
CA THR A 109 8.72 -4.59 -18.16
C THR A 109 9.57 -3.49 -17.56
N ILE A 110 9.08 -2.25 -17.65
CA ILE A 110 9.77 -1.08 -17.11
C ILE A 110 8.98 -0.59 -15.88
N ILE A 111 9.65 -0.57 -14.73
CA ILE A 111 9.10 -0.04 -13.48
C ILE A 111 9.92 1.19 -13.11
N GLU A 112 9.27 2.35 -13.17
CA GLU A 112 9.89 3.62 -12.79
C GLU A 112 9.30 4.07 -11.47
N ASP A 113 10.17 4.29 -10.50
CA ASP A 113 9.84 4.89 -9.21
C ASP A 113 10.56 6.25 -9.11
N LEU A 114 10.41 6.95 -7.98
CA LEU A 114 11.10 8.21 -7.74
C LEU A 114 12.62 8.04 -7.77
N ASP A 115 13.12 7.03 -7.05
CA ASP A 115 14.56 6.85 -6.77
C ASP A 115 15.16 5.63 -7.48
N ARG A 116 14.39 4.92 -8.29
CA ARG A 116 14.84 3.70 -8.98
C ARG A 116 14.17 3.52 -10.33
N ILE A 117 14.94 3.00 -11.26
CA ILE A 117 14.53 2.43 -12.53
C ILE A 117 14.79 0.94 -12.43
N GLN A 118 13.77 0.14 -12.67
CA GLN A 118 13.87 -1.31 -12.72
C GLN A 118 13.40 -1.81 -14.07
N LEU A 119 14.25 -2.59 -14.73
CA LEU A 119 13.97 -3.23 -16.01
C LEU A 119 13.93 -4.73 -15.77
N GLN A 120 12.80 -5.37 -16.01
CA GLN A 120 12.65 -6.81 -16.00
C GLN A 120 12.49 -7.30 -17.44
N TYR A 121 13.33 -8.23 -17.87
CA TYR A 121 13.35 -8.70 -19.24
C TYR A 121 13.22 -10.22 -19.28
N HIS A 122 12.04 -10.67 -19.67
CA HIS A 122 11.71 -12.08 -19.84
C HIS A 122 11.81 -12.46 -21.32
N ARG A 123 12.46 -13.59 -21.61
CA ARG A 123 12.62 -14.07 -22.98
C ARG A 123 12.91 -15.55 -23.05
N LEU A 124 12.84 -16.09 -24.27
CA LEU A 124 13.34 -17.41 -24.63
C LEU A 124 14.58 -17.27 -25.51
N VAL A 125 15.73 -17.72 -25.02
CA VAL A 125 16.95 -17.87 -25.82
C VAL A 125 16.99 -19.32 -26.31
N GLY A 126 16.61 -19.55 -27.56
CA GLY A 126 16.35 -20.89 -28.06
C GLY A 126 15.15 -21.50 -27.33
N ARG A 127 15.40 -22.48 -26.45
CA ARG A 127 14.37 -23.11 -25.58
C ARG A 127 14.52 -22.75 -24.10
N ILE A 128 15.51 -21.95 -23.74
CA ILE A 128 15.79 -21.60 -22.34
C ILE A 128 15.00 -20.33 -21.97
N PRO A 129 14.08 -20.39 -20.99
CA PRO A 129 13.52 -19.19 -20.37
C PRO A 129 14.58 -18.48 -19.53
N VAL A 130 14.72 -17.18 -19.76
CA VAL A 130 15.67 -16.30 -19.07
C VAL A 130 14.91 -15.06 -18.60
N SER A 131 15.10 -14.71 -17.34
CA SER A 131 14.66 -13.43 -16.79
C SER A 131 15.88 -12.68 -16.25
N THR A 132 16.06 -11.44 -16.68
CA THR A 132 17.10 -10.56 -16.15
C THR A 132 16.44 -9.32 -15.56
N THR A 133 16.82 -8.99 -14.33
CA THR A 133 16.39 -7.74 -13.68
C THR A 133 17.60 -6.83 -13.53
N VAL A 134 17.49 -5.61 -14.04
CA VAL A 134 18.48 -4.54 -13.85
C VAL A 134 17.86 -3.41 -13.07
N GLN A 135 18.59 -2.90 -12.08
CA GLN A 135 18.17 -1.77 -11.26
C GLN A 135 19.24 -0.67 -11.28
N ALA A 136 18.80 0.57 -11.37
CA ALA A 136 19.64 1.76 -11.31
C ALA A 136 18.86 2.91 -10.65
N ARG A 137 19.54 3.85 -10.01
CA ARG A 137 18.89 5.05 -9.41
C ARG A 137 18.57 6.10 -10.46
N SER A 138 19.38 6.18 -11.51
CA SER A 138 19.21 7.15 -12.60
C SER A 138 19.44 6.52 -13.97
N ALA A 139 19.00 7.22 -15.01
CA ALA A 139 19.26 6.81 -16.39
C ALA A 139 20.77 6.86 -16.72
N GLU A 140 21.52 7.71 -16.03
CA GLU A 140 22.98 7.83 -16.15
C GLU A 140 23.68 6.62 -15.53
N GLU A 141 23.29 6.22 -14.30
CA GLU A 141 23.81 5.00 -13.67
C GLU A 141 23.46 3.75 -14.49
N LEU A 142 22.26 3.72 -15.10
CA LEU A 142 21.90 2.64 -16.01
C LEU A 142 22.80 2.59 -17.25
N ALA A 143 23.15 3.75 -17.80
CA ALA A 143 24.06 3.86 -18.95
C ALA A 143 25.50 3.47 -18.60
N GLU A 144 25.96 3.77 -17.38
CA GLU A 144 27.25 3.34 -16.85
C GLU A 144 27.30 1.81 -16.67
N LYS A 145 26.23 1.21 -16.12
CA LYS A 145 26.14 -0.24 -15.94
C LYS A 145 26.08 -1.00 -17.27
N SER A 146 25.31 -0.51 -18.23
CA SER A 146 25.22 -1.12 -19.55
C SER A 146 24.60 -0.19 -20.60
N PRO A 147 25.33 0.10 -21.68
CA PRO A 147 24.81 0.91 -22.79
C PRO A 147 23.57 0.31 -23.45
N ALA A 148 23.49 -1.02 -23.55
CA ALA A 148 22.37 -1.74 -24.17
C ALA A 148 21.07 -1.58 -23.37
N TRP A 149 21.14 -1.74 -22.04
CA TRP A 149 19.99 -1.51 -21.15
C TRP A 149 19.53 -0.05 -21.17
N ALA A 150 20.46 0.90 -21.23
CA ALA A 150 20.12 2.33 -21.35
C ALA A 150 19.50 2.68 -22.71
N ALA A 151 19.89 2.01 -23.80
CA ALA A 151 19.25 2.19 -25.10
C ALA A 151 17.80 1.67 -25.12
N LEU A 152 17.56 0.49 -24.51
CA LEU A 152 16.21 -0.06 -24.34
C LEU A 152 15.33 0.84 -23.46
N TYR A 153 15.86 1.35 -22.36
CA TYR A 153 15.15 2.28 -21.48
C TYR A 153 14.82 3.60 -22.20
N ARG A 154 15.75 4.19 -22.96
CA ARG A 154 15.49 5.45 -23.68
C ARG A 154 14.47 5.33 -24.80
N SER A 155 14.32 4.13 -25.39
CA SER A 155 13.38 3.88 -26.49
C SER A 155 11.96 3.60 -26.00
N HIS A 156 11.81 3.01 -24.82
CA HIS A 156 10.52 2.49 -24.35
C HIS A 156 10.06 3.03 -22.99
N GLY A 157 10.95 3.70 -22.26
CA GLY A 157 10.68 4.34 -20.97
C GLY A 157 11.18 5.79 -20.94
N GLY A 158 11.19 6.36 -19.74
CA GLY A 158 11.68 7.70 -19.47
C GLY A 158 10.92 8.82 -20.18
N GLY A 159 11.52 10.01 -20.17
CA GLY A 159 10.99 11.19 -20.87
C GLY A 159 9.86 11.90 -20.14
N TRP A 160 8.84 12.32 -20.89
CA TRP A 160 7.73 13.14 -20.38
C TRP A 160 6.78 12.38 -19.46
N ARG A 161 6.64 11.05 -19.65
CA ARG A 161 5.79 10.18 -18.82
C ARG A 161 6.28 10.16 -17.37
N ARG A 162 7.58 9.90 -17.17
CA ARG A 162 8.22 9.96 -15.84
C ARG A 162 8.00 11.30 -15.17
N LYS A 163 8.18 12.41 -15.89
CA LYS A 163 7.97 13.76 -15.35
C LYS A 163 6.54 13.97 -14.85
N LEU A 164 5.54 13.49 -15.60
CA LEU A 164 4.14 13.57 -15.18
C LEU A 164 3.83 12.69 -13.97
N ILE A 165 4.35 11.46 -13.94
CA ILE A 165 4.21 10.54 -12.80
C ILE A 165 4.84 11.16 -11.53
N THR A 166 6.04 11.74 -11.64
CA THR A 166 6.70 12.44 -10.53
C THR A 166 5.92 13.68 -10.09
N ALA A 167 5.40 14.49 -11.01
CA ALA A 167 4.57 15.64 -10.67
C ALA A 167 3.27 15.22 -9.95
N ALA A 168 2.64 14.14 -10.40
CA ALA A 168 1.45 13.57 -9.77
C ALA A 168 1.74 13.03 -8.36
N HIS A 169 2.90 12.40 -8.17
CA HIS A 169 3.37 11.98 -6.85
C HIS A 169 3.42 13.14 -5.86
N LEU A 170 3.98 14.29 -6.27
CA LEU A 170 4.05 15.47 -5.40
C LEU A 170 2.68 15.93 -4.93
N LEU A 171 1.67 15.92 -5.82
CA LEU A 171 0.30 16.28 -5.46
C LEU A 171 -0.30 15.31 -4.44
N GLY A 172 -0.11 14.00 -4.64
CA GLY A 172 -0.57 12.98 -3.71
C GLY A 172 0.13 13.06 -2.35
N GLU A 173 1.45 13.24 -2.35
CA GLU A 173 2.27 13.35 -1.14
C GLU A 173 1.95 14.61 -0.34
N TRP A 174 1.77 15.77 -0.99
CA TRP A 174 1.35 16.98 -0.31
C TRP A 174 -0.03 16.82 0.34
N PHE A 175 -0.96 16.16 -0.35
CA PHE A 175 -2.28 15.87 0.23
C PHE A 175 -2.18 14.97 1.47
N LEU A 176 -1.42 13.88 1.41
CA LEU A 176 -1.21 12.99 2.56
C LEU A 176 -0.51 13.70 3.72
N ARG A 177 0.47 14.58 3.44
CA ARG A 177 1.13 15.41 4.45
C ARG A 177 0.16 16.38 5.13
N LEU A 178 -0.73 17.02 4.37
CA LEU A 178 -1.76 17.89 4.94
C LEU A 178 -2.68 17.11 5.88
N LEU A 179 -3.12 15.90 5.51
CA LEU A 179 -3.93 15.05 6.38
C LEU A 179 -3.19 14.67 7.67
N ARG A 180 -1.92 14.25 7.56
CA ARG A 180 -1.08 13.91 8.72
C ARG A 180 -0.84 15.11 9.63
N MET A 181 -0.67 16.30 9.07
CA MET A 181 -0.46 17.55 9.81
C MET A 181 -1.60 17.87 10.78
N VAL A 182 -2.85 17.69 10.35
CA VAL A 182 -4.02 17.98 11.20
C VAL A 182 -4.37 16.84 12.15
N THR A 183 -3.93 15.61 11.87
CA THR A 183 -4.37 14.42 12.60
C THR A 183 -3.98 14.46 14.08
N ILE A 184 -2.72 14.72 14.41
CA ILE A 184 -2.25 14.71 15.81
C ILE A 184 -2.91 15.84 16.64
N PRO A 185 -2.88 17.12 16.21
CA PRO A 185 -3.55 18.18 16.95
C PRO A 185 -5.04 17.92 17.14
N LEU A 186 -5.73 17.40 16.10
CA LEU A 186 -7.14 17.08 16.18
C LEU A 186 -7.44 15.94 17.17
N ILE A 187 -6.61 14.89 17.23
CA ILE A 187 -6.77 13.81 18.21
C ILE A 187 -6.66 14.39 19.63
N VAL A 188 -5.64 15.22 19.89
CA VAL A 188 -5.43 15.81 21.22
C VAL A 188 -6.62 16.68 21.62
N THR A 189 -7.01 17.63 20.77
CA THR A 189 -8.11 18.55 21.08
C THR A 189 -9.44 17.81 21.20
N SER A 190 -9.75 16.88 20.30
CA SER A 190 -11.02 16.12 20.33
C SER A 190 -11.14 15.20 21.55
N LEU A 191 -10.07 14.51 21.96
CA LEU A 191 -10.13 13.61 23.11
C LEU A 191 -10.20 14.38 24.43
N VAL A 192 -9.43 15.46 24.57
CA VAL A 192 -9.46 16.28 25.78
C VAL A 192 -10.84 16.92 25.97
N THR A 193 -11.42 17.53 24.93
CA THR A 193 -12.76 18.13 24.99
C THR A 193 -13.83 17.06 25.19
N GLY A 194 -13.74 15.95 24.46
CA GLY A 194 -14.67 14.83 24.56
C GLY A 194 -14.75 14.28 25.98
N VAL A 195 -13.60 14.03 26.63
CA VAL A 195 -13.57 13.56 28.01
C VAL A 195 -14.03 14.64 28.99
N ALA A 196 -13.51 15.87 28.87
CA ALA A 196 -13.84 16.96 29.78
C ALA A 196 -15.35 17.30 29.79
N SER A 197 -16.06 17.06 28.68
CA SER A 197 -17.51 17.29 28.56
C SER A 197 -18.38 16.34 29.38
N LEU A 198 -17.86 15.18 29.83
CA LEU A 198 -18.65 14.13 30.47
C LEU A 198 -19.05 14.43 31.93
N GLY A 199 -18.64 15.57 32.50
CA GLY A 199 -19.15 16.10 33.77
C GLY A 199 -18.87 15.29 35.05
N GLY A 200 -18.34 14.06 34.95
CA GLY A 200 -18.05 13.22 36.11
C GLY A 200 -17.19 11.97 35.83
N THR A 201 -16.23 11.71 36.71
CA THR A 201 -15.25 10.60 36.58
C THR A 201 -15.87 9.20 36.70
N ARG A 202 -16.96 9.04 37.47
CA ARG A 202 -17.65 7.74 37.63
C ARG A 202 -18.41 7.31 36.38
N GLN A 203 -18.95 8.27 35.62
CA GLN A 203 -19.61 7.99 34.35
C GLN A 203 -18.59 7.59 33.29
N LEU A 204 -17.43 8.27 33.27
CA LEU A 204 -16.32 7.94 32.38
C LEU A 204 -15.83 6.51 32.55
N GLY A 205 -15.56 6.04 33.78
CA GLY A 205 -15.07 4.68 34.01
C GLY A 205 -16.04 3.59 33.54
N ARG A 206 -17.35 3.80 33.74
CA ARG A 206 -18.39 2.88 33.27
C ARG A 206 -18.49 2.87 31.73
N LEU A 207 -18.42 4.03 31.11
CA LEU A 207 -18.41 4.16 29.66
C LEU A 207 -17.17 3.49 29.06
N PHE A 208 -15.99 3.79 29.61
CA PHE A 208 -14.71 3.26 29.16
C PHE A 208 -14.68 1.73 29.13
N TRP A 209 -15.05 1.05 30.23
CA TRP A 209 -15.02 -0.41 30.26
C TRP A 209 -16.05 -1.05 29.32
N ARG A 210 -17.25 -0.46 29.21
CA ARG A 210 -18.27 -0.92 28.25
C ARG A 210 -17.77 -0.78 26.81
N THR A 211 -17.11 0.33 26.50
CA THR A 211 -16.53 0.60 25.19
C THR A 211 -15.37 -0.34 24.88
N ILE A 212 -14.47 -0.63 25.84
CA ILE A 212 -13.41 -1.64 25.69
C ILE A 212 -14.03 -3.01 25.41
N ALA A 213 -14.97 -3.46 26.24
CA ALA A 213 -15.61 -4.76 26.07
C ALA A 213 -16.30 -4.85 24.70
N TYR A 214 -16.99 -3.78 24.28
CA TYR A 214 -17.60 -3.68 22.95
C TYR A 214 -16.56 -3.81 21.84
N TYR A 215 -15.49 -3.00 21.85
CA TYR A 215 -14.46 -3.03 20.81
C TYR A 215 -13.68 -4.35 20.76
N LEU A 216 -13.37 -4.95 21.90
CA LEU A 216 -12.72 -6.26 21.95
C LEU A 216 -13.61 -7.34 21.35
N THR A 217 -14.90 -7.35 21.70
CA THR A 217 -15.85 -8.32 21.18
C THR A 217 -16.08 -8.14 19.69
N THR A 218 -16.29 -6.90 19.22
CA THR A 218 -16.52 -6.62 17.80
C THR A 218 -15.27 -6.90 16.96
N SER A 219 -14.08 -6.56 17.47
CA SER A 219 -12.81 -6.86 16.78
C SER A 219 -12.56 -8.36 16.69
N ALA A 220 -12.80 -9.11 17.77
CA ALA A 220 -12.70 -10.57 17.74
C ALA A 220 -13.65 -11.17 16.69
N LEU A 221 -14.91 -10.73 16.65
CA LEU A 221 -15.88 -11.14 15.65
C LEU A 221 -15.48 -10.73 14.22
N ALA A 222 -14.89 -9.54 14.04
CA ALA A 222 -14.38 -9.07 12.75
C ALA A 222 -13.21 -9.94 12.27
N VAL A 223 -12.26 -10.26 13.15
CA VAL A 223 -11.13 -11.15 12.84
C VAL A 223 -11.63 -12.54 12.45
N VAL A 224 -12.57 -13.12 13.21
CA VAL A 224 -13.17 -14.42 12.87
C VAL A 224 -13.86 -14.37 11.50
N THR A 225 -14.61 -13.30 11.22
CA THR A 225 -15.28 -13.11 9.92
C THR A 225 -14.26 -12.99 8.79
N GLY A 226 -13.21 -12.18 8.97
CA GLY A 226 -12.14 -12.01 7.98
C GLY A 226 -11.39 -13.31 7.72
N LEU A 227 -11.02 -14.05 8.77
CA LEU A 227 -10.39 -15.35 8.65
C LEU A 227 -11.29 -16.38 7.95
N ALA A 228 -12.59 -16.39 8.26
CA ALA A 228 -13.54 -17.27 7.59
C ALA A 228 -13.62 -16.96 6.08
N VAL A 229 -13.74 -15.69 5.70
CA VAL A 229 -13.79 -15.29 4.28
C VAL A 229 -12.47 -15.61 3.56
N LEU A 230 -11.32 -15.31 4.17
CA LEU A 230 -10.01 -15.59 3.58
C LEU A 230 -9.75 -17.09 3.40
N ASN A 231 -10.14 -17.91 4.38
CA ASN A 231 -10.03 -19.38 4.30
C ASN A 231 -11.03 -20.03 3.34
N VAL A 232 -12.06 -19.31 2.87
CA VAL A 232 -12.98 -19.82 1.85
C VAL A 232 -12.55 -19.40 0.45
N ILE A 233 -12.09 -18.16 0.28
CA ILE A 233 -11.74 -17.62 -1.05
C ILE A 233 -10.32 -17.97 -1.47
N HIS A 234 -9.39 -18.14 -0.51
CA HIS A 234 -7.96 -18.35 -0.77
C HIS A 234 -7.39 -17.36 -1.80
N PRO A 235 -7.48 -16.03 -1.57
CA PRO A 235 -7.08 -15.05 -2.58
C PRO A 235 -5.58 -15.07 -2.90
N GLY A 236 -4.76 -15.66 -2.02
CA GLY A 236 -3.31 -15.76 -2.18
C GLY A 236 -2.86 -16.71 -3.31
N ASP A 237 -3.65 -17.75 -3.61
CA ASP A 237 -3.30 -18.75 -4.64
C ASP A 237 -3.25 -18.16 -6.05
N ARG A 238 -3.88 -16.99 -6.25
CA ARG A 238 -3.98 -16.30 -7.54
C ARG A 238 -3.09 -15.06 -7.62
N ALA A 239 -2.39 -14.72 -6.55
CA ALA A 239 -1.49 -13.58 -6.48
C ALA A 239 -0.05 -14.05 -6.74
N GLU A 240 0.35 -14.14 -8.00
CA GLU A 240 1.76 -14.28 -8.36
C GLU A 240 2.46 -12.93 -8.10
N LEU A 241 2.86 -12.68 -6.86
CA LEU A 241 3.67 -11.52 -6.50
C LEU A 241 5.14 -11.85 -6.75
N PRO A 242 5.87 -11.12 -7.62
CA PRO A 242 7.28 -11.38 -7.93
C PRO A 242 8.23 -11.27 -6.71
N VAL A 243 7.72 -10.85 -5.55
CA VAL A 243 8.49 -10.51 -4.34
C VAL A 243 8.23 -11.50 -3.18
N ALA A 244 7.28 -12.44 -3.31
CA ALA A 244 6.87 -13.29 -2.19
C ALA A 244 7.95 -14.30 -1.72
N SER A 245 8.91 -14.65 -2.56
CA SER A 245 9.94 -15.65 -2.25
C SER A 245 11.15 -15.12 -1.47
N ALA A 246 11.28 -13.80 -1.25
CA ALA A 246 12.50 -13.21 -0.68
C ALA A 246 12.40 -12.74 0.79
N MET A 247 11.22 -12.77 1.44
CA MET A 247 11.06 -12.20 2.80
C MET A 247 10.15 -13.01 3.73
N ILE A 248 10.35 -14.32 3.82
CA ILE A 248 9.89 -15.06 5.02
C ILE A 248 10.99 -14.92 6.08
N THR A 249 11.04 -13.75 6.71
CA THR A 249 11.77 -13.64 7.99
C THR A 249 10.90 -14.32 9.04
N HIS A 250 11.37 -15.41 9.62
CA HIS A 250 10.76 -15.99 10.80
C HIS A 250 10.82 -14.95 11.93
N GLN A 251 9.78 -14.13 12.07
CA GLN A 251 9.59 -13.30 13.25
C GLN A 251 9.46 -14.25 14.44
N GLN A 252 10.40 -14.16 15.39
CA GLN A 252 10.35 -14.89 16.65
C GLN A 252 9.00 -14.60 17.32
N ALA A 253 8.29 -15.67 17.68
CA ALA A 253 7.02 -15.56 18.39
C ALA A 253 7.27 -14.87 19.75
N GLN A 254 6.82 -13.62 19.88
CA GLN A 254 6.85 -12.90 21.15
C GLN A 254 5.90 -13.58 22.14
N SER A 255 6.29 -13.66 23.41
CA SER A 255 5.39 -14.18 24.43
C SER A 255 4.22 -13.21 24.64
N VAL A 256 3.04 -13.73 25.01
CA VAL A 256 1.85 -12.90 25.29
C VAL A 256 2.14 -11.86 26.39
N GLY A 257 2.97 -12.22 27.37
CA GLY A 257 3.39 -11.33 28.45
C GLY A 257 4.24 -10.14 27.94
N GLU A 258 5.18 -10.39 27.03
CA GLU A 258 5.98 -9.32 26.41
C GLU A 258 5.13 -8.40 25.55
N ILE A 259 4.16 -8.93 24.79
CA ILE A 259 3.24 -8.11 23.99
C ILE A 259 2.45 -7.18 24.90
N PHE A 260 1.90 -7.70 26.00
CA PHE A 260 1.13 -6.89 26.95
C PHE A 260 2.00 -5.84 27.63
N ARG A 261 3.21 -6.21 28.05
CA ARG A 261 4.18 -5.28 28.65
C ARG A 261 4.53 -4.15 27.68
N ASN A 262 4.90 -4.49 26.45
CA ASN A 262 5.23 -3.53 25.40
C ASN A 262 4.04 -2.59 25.12
N LEU A 263 2.81 -3.11 25.13
CA LEU A 263 1.61 -2.29 24.96
C LEU A 263 1.46 -1.26 26.08
N VAL A 264 1.61 -1.67 27.35
CA VAL A 264 1.52 -0.75 28.50
C VAL A 264 2.62 0.30 28.47
N GLU A 265 3.85 -0.10 28.15
CA GLU A 265 4.99 0.83 27.99
C GLU A 265 4.73 1.85 26.87
N GLN A 266 4.10 1.45 25.76
CA GLN A 266 3.69 2.35 24.69
C GLN A 266 2.50 3.26 25.05
N MET A 267 1.67 2.89 26.04
CA MET A 267 0.59 3.74 26.53
C MET A 267 1.11 4.88 27.42
N ILE A 268 2.20 4.65 28.16
CA ILE A 268 2.72 5.60 29.15
C ILE A 268 4.07 6.13 28.66
N PRO A 269 4.10 7.20 27.84
CA PRO A 269 5.35 7.74 27.35
C PRO A 269 6.14 8.41 28.48
N PRO A 270 7.48 8.35 28.49
CA PRO A 270 8.29 9.13 29.43
C PRO A 270 8.16 10.64 29.19
N ASN A 271 7.83 11.06 27.95
CA ASN A 271 7.61 12.45 27.59
C ASN A 271 6.47 12.58 26.56
N PRO A 272 5.31 13.17 26.93
CA PRO A 272 4.18 13.32 26.01
C PRO A 272 4.46 14.29 24.85
N VAL A 273 5.36 15.26 25.02
CA VAL A 273 5.75 16.18 23.94
C VAL A 273 6.60 15.45 22.90
N ALA A 274 7.50 14.57 23.36
CA ALA A 274 8.25 13.71 22.45
C ALA A 274 7.32 12.74 21.70
N ALA A 275 6.32 12.16 22.39
CA ALA A 275 5.31 11.31 21.76
C ALA A 275 4.51 12.04 20.66
N LEU A 276 4.17 13.32 20.89
CA LEU A 276 3.53 14.16 19.87
C LEU A 276 4.42 14.36 18.64
N ALA A 277 5.72 14.57 18.82
CA ALA A 277 6.67 14.73 17.72
C ALA A 277 6.95 13.40 16.98
N GLY A 278 6.96 12.28 17.72
CA GLY A 278 7.19 10.94 17.18
C GLY A 278 5.96 10.29 16.53
N ALA A 279 4.79 10.93 16.60
CA ALA A 279 3.52 10.35 16.17
C ALA A 279 3.16 9.03 16.90
N ASP A 280 3.50 8.95 18.18
CA ASP A 280 3.19 7.80 19.04
C ASP A 280 1.70 7.84 19.46
N PHE A 281 0.80 7.44 18.56
CA PHE A 281 -0.65 7.61 18.74
C PHE A 281 -1.18 7.03 20.05
N LEU A 282 -0.72 5.85 20.47
CA LEU A 282 -1.21 5.20 21.70
C LEU A 282 -0.87 6.03 22.96
N ALA A 283 0.35 6.55 23.02
CA ALA A 283 0.83 7.45 24.06
C ALA A 283 0.05 8.78 24.05
N ILE A 284 -0.13 9.38 22.86
CA ILE A 284 -0.88 10.63 22.68
C ILE A 284 -2.32 10.46 23.18
N ILE A 285 -3.02 9.40 22.74
CA ILE A 285 -4.39 9.10 23.15
C ILE A 285 -4.46 8.93 24.67
N THR A 286 -3.58 8.13 25.26
CA THR A 286 -3.57 7.87 26.70
C THR A 286 -3.35 9.15 27.50
N PHE A 287 -2.36 9.96 27.11
CA PHE A 287 -2.08 11.25 27.74
C PHE A 287 -3.27 12.21 27.61
N SER A 288 -3.86 12.36 26.42
CA SER A 288 -5.01 13.24 26.19
C SER A 288 -6.24 12.83 27.01
N LEU A 289 -6.51 11.52 27.12
CA LEU A 289 -7.58 11.02 27.97
C LEU A 289 -7.31 11.34 29.44
N LEU A 290 -6.11 11.06 29.95
CA LEU A 290 -5.72 11.37 31.33
C LEU A 290 -5.82 12.87 31.63
N LEU A 291 -5.33 13.72 30.72
CA LEU A 291 -5.44 15.17 30.85
C LEU A 291 -6.91 15.60 30.98
N GLY A 292 -7.79 15.10 30.12
CA GLY A 292 -9.24 15.34 30.23
C GLY A 292 -9.83 14.89 31.57
N VAL A 293 -9.43 13.70 32.08
CA VAL A 293 -9.88 13.21 33.39
C VAL A 293 -9.43 14.14 34.52
N PHE A 294 -8.17 14.59 34.51
CA PHE A 294 -7.63 15.45 35.57
C PHE A 294 -8.18 16.88 35.49
N MET A 295 -8.56 17.37 34.31
CA MET A 295 -9.31 18.63 34.16
C MET A 295 -10.65 18.56 34.92
N ILE A 296 -11.39 17.45 34.81
CA ILE A 296 -12.63 17.24 35.59
C ILE A 296 -12.34 17.22 37.10
N ARG A 297 -11.22 16.61 37.52
CA ARG A 297 -10.87 16.50 38.95
C ARG A 297 -10.42 17.80 39.59
N VAL A 298 -9.76 18.68 38.84
CA VAL A 298 -9.29 19.98 39.32
C VAL A 298 -10.45 20.98 39.50
N GLY A 299 -11.59 20.71 38.87
CA GLY A 299 -12.83 21.47 39.02
C GLY A 299 -12.99 22.58 37.97
N GLU A 300 -14.24 22.91 37.66
CA GLU A 300 -14.62 23.77 36.52
C GLU A 300 -13.91 25.12 36.54
N ALA A 301 -13.89 25.82 37.68
CA ALA A 301 -13.33 27.17 37.79
C ALA A 301 -11.84 27.25 37.40
N ARG A 302 -11.06 26.19 37.69
CA ARG A 302 -9.63 26.13 37.37
C ARG A 302 -9.35 25.51 36.01
N ALA A 303 -10.18 24.56 35.57
CA ALA A 303 -10.02 23.88 34.29
C ALA A 303 -10.59 24.68 33.09
N ARG A 304 -11.47 25.66 33.34
CA ARG A 304 -12.17 26.43 32.30
C ARG A 304 -11.26 27.03 31.23
N PRO A 305 -10.13 27.71 31.55
CA PRO A 305 -9.27 28.27 30.50
C PRO A 305 -8.67 27.21 29.57
N LEU A 306 -8.28 26.05 30.13
CA LEU A 306 -7.78 24.92 29.33
C LEU A 306 -8.90 24.31 28.49
N ARG A 307 -10.10 24.20 29.05
CA ARG A 307 -11.27 23.67 28.34
C ARG A 307 -11.60 24.53 27.12
N GLU A 308 -11.73 25.85 27.31
CA GLU A 308 -12.00 26.80 26.23
C GLU A 308 -10.90 26.76 25.15
N LEU A 309 -9.63 26.61 25.55
CA LEU A 309 -8.50 26.43 24.61
C LEU A 309 -8.65 25.17 23.76
N PHE A 310 -8.93 24.02 24.36
CA PHE A 310 -9.06 22.75 23.63
C PHE A 310 -10.33 22.72 22.77
N GLU A 311 -11.43 23.33 23.22
CA GLU A 311 -12.68 23.47 22.44
C GLU A 311 -12.46 24.34 21.20
N ALA A 312 -11.88 25.53 21.36
CA ALA A 312 -11.51 26.38 20.23
C ALA A 312 -10.51 25.69 19.30
N GLY A 313 -9.51 25.00 19.87
CA GLY A 313 -8.54 24.22 19.10
C GLY A 313 -9.19 23.11 18.28
N PHE A 314 -10.16 22.38 18.87
CA PHE A 314 -10.92 21.36 18.16
C PHE A 314 -11.69 21.97 16.97
N GLU A 315 -12.40 23.08 17.18
CA GLU A 315 -13.15 23.75 16.11
C GLU A 315 -12.25 24.21 14.96
N VAL A 316 -11.11 24.82 15.27
CA VAL A 316 -10.12 25.26 14.27
C VAL A 316 -9.57 24.06 13.50
N MET A 317 -9.16 23.00 14.19
CA MET A 317 -8.65 21.77 13.55
C MET A 317 -9.71 21.11 12.67
N MET A 318 -10.98 21.15 13.06
CA MET A 318 -12.08 20.66 12.25
C MET A 318 -12.27 21.49 10.97
N GLN A 319 -12.19 22.82 11.04
CA GLN A 319 -12.24 23.67 9.84
C GLN A 319 -11.06 23.42 8.90
N MET A 320 -9.85 23.24 9.44
CA MET A 320 -8.68 22.87 8.65
C MET A 320 -8.87 21.51 7.97
N THR A 321 -9.41 20.52 8.69
CA THR A 321 -9.71 19.19 8.16
C THR A 321 -10.71 19.27 7.01
N LEU A 322 -11.79 20.03 7.16
CA LEU A 322 -12.78 20.24 6.10
C LEU A 322 -12.19 20.93 4.87
N PHE A 323 -11.28 21.89 5.06
CA PHE A 323 -10.54 22.50 3.96
C PHE A 323 -9.66 21.48 3.22
N ILE A 324 -8.91 20.65 3.94
CA ILE A 324 -8.05 19.63 3.34
C ILE A 324 -8.88 18.59 2.58
N ILE A 325 -10.02 18.17 3.12
CA ILE A 325 -10.93 17.23 2.44
C ILE A 325 -11.46 17.82 1.12
N ARG A 326 -11.63 19.15 0.99
CA ARG A 326 -11.97 19.77 -0.31
C ARG A 326 -10.87 19.64 -1.36
N LEU A 327 -9.61 19.44 -0.95
CA LEU A 327 -8.48 19.19 -1.85
C LEU A 327 -8.34 17.71 -2.23
N ALA A 328 -9.10 16.82 -1.60
CA ALA A 328 -9.04 15.37 -1.82
C ALA A 328 -9.16 14.95 -3.30
N PRO A 329 -10.03 15.54 -4.15
CA PRO A 329 -10.10 15.16 -5.56
C PRO A 329 -8.75 15.27 -6.29
N ILE A 330 -7.97 16.31 -5.98
CA ILE A 330 -6.66 16.57 -6.60
C ILE A 330 -5.61 15.63 -6.01
N GLY A 331 -5.61 15.45 -4.69
CA GLY A 331 -4.67 14.55 -4.01
C GLY A 331 -4.86 13.09 -4.42
N VAL A 332 -6.11 12.61 -4.44
CA VAL A 332 -6.48 11.26 -4.88
C VAL A 332 -6.12 11.08 -6.35
N PHE A 333 -6.41 12.06 -7.22
CA PHE A 333 -5.97 12.01 -8.61
C PHE A 333 -4.45 11.80 -8.74
N GLY A 334 -3.65 12.64 -8.07
CA GLY A 334 -2.18 12.55 -8.13
C GLY A 334 -1.66 11.21 -7.58
N PHE A 335 -2.20 10.76 -6.46
CA PHE A 335 -1.85 9.47 -5.85
C PHE A 335 -2.19 8.29 -6.77
N LEU A 336 -3.37 8.27 -7.41
CA LEU A 336 -3.75 7.20 -8.33
C LEU A 336 -2.93 7.22 -9.62
N VAL A 337 -2.64 8.39 -10.18
CA VAL A 337 -1.73 8.51 -11.34
C VAL A 337 -0.36 7.92 -11.01
N PHE A 338 0.18 8.23 -9.84
CA PHE A 338 1.47 7.67 -9.42
C PHE A 338 1.39 6.16 -9.17
N ALA A 339 0.40 5.68 -8.41
CA ALA A 339 0.29 4.26 -8.07
C ALA A 339 0.11 3.39 -9.33
N VAL A 340 -0.81 3.76 -10.22
CA VAL A 340 -1.06 3.01 -11.47
C VAL A 340 0.04 3.25 -12.49
N GLY A 341 0.58 4.47 -12.58
CA GLY A 341 1.67 4.82 -13.49
C GLY A 341 2.98 4.09 -13.21
N THR A 342 3.25 3.75 -11.95
CA THR A 342 4.47 3.02 -11.56
C THR A 342 4.26 1.50 -11.49
N GLN A 343 3.13 1.03 -10.94
CA GLN A 343 2.88 -0.39 -10.68
C GLN A 343 2.10 -1.10 -11.78
N GLY A 344 1.47 -0.35 -12.70
CA GLY A 344 0.58 -0.89 -13.72
C GLY A 344 -0.76 -1.35 -13.14
N LEU A 345 -1.69 -1.69 -14.04
CA LEU A 345 -3.03 -2.15 -13.65
C LEU A 345 -3.05 -3.64 -13.23
N SER A 346 -2.05 -4.41 -13.66
CA SER A 346 -1.93 -5.85 -13.37
C SER A 346 -1.82 -6.13 -11.88
N VAL A 347 -1.10 -5.30 -11.12
CA VAL A 347 -0.99 -5.42 -9.66
C VAL A 347 -2.36 -5.28 -8.99
N PHE A 348 -3.18 -4.32 -9.42
CA PHE A 348 -4.55 -4.15 -8.89
C PHE A 348 -5.46 -5.32 -9.25
N LEU A 349 -5.27 -5.96 -10.41
CA LEU A 349 -6.01 -7.16 -10.80
C LEU A 349 -5.60 -8.38 -9.96
N SER A 350 -4.29 -8.57 -9.74
CA SER A 350 -3.76 -9.64 -8.87
C SER A 350 -4.20 -9.47 -7.42
N LEU A 351 -4.20 -8.24 -6.91
CA LEU A 351 -4.78 -7.91 -5.60
C LEU A 351 -6.31 -7.82 -5.63
N GLY A 352 -6.96 -7.88 -6.79
CA GLY A 352 -8.41 -7.70 -6.92
C GLY A 352 -9.19 -8.75 -6.15
N TRP A 353 -8.74 -10.01 -6.17
CA TRP A 353 -9.32 -11.09 -5.37
C TRP A 353 -9.14 -10.87 -3.87
N TYR A 354 -8.00 -10.33 -3.45
CA TYR A 354 -7.77 -9.94 -2.07
C TYR A 354 -8.69 -8.78 -1.66
N MET A 355 -8.79 -7.72 -2.48
CA MET A 355 -9.69 -6.60 -2.24
C MET A 355 -11.15 -7.03 -2.17
N LEU A 356 -11.59 -7.93 -3.06
CA LEU A 356 -12.94 -8.49 -3.03
C LEU A 356 -13.20 -9.28 -1.75
N SER A 357 -12.22 -10.06 -1.29
CA SER A 357 -12.31 -10.82 -0.04
C SER A 357 -12.44 -9.89 1.17
N VAL A 358 -11.64 -8.82 1.22
CA VAL A 358 -11.74 -7.79 2.27
C VAL A 358 -13.08 -7.07 2.21
N ALA A 359 -13.53 -6.67 1.03
CA ALA A 359 -14.82 -6.01 0.83
C ALA A 359 -15.98 -6.91 1.28
N LEU A 360 -15.94 -8.21 0.93
CA LEU A 360 -16.94 -9.18 1.39
C LEU A 360 -16.89 -9.35 2.91
N GLY A 361 -15.71 -9.47 3.51
CA GLY A 361 -15.56 -9.55 4.97
C GLY A 361 -16.14 -8.32 5.69
N LEU A 362 -15.86 -7.13 5.18
CA LEU A 362 -16.44 -5.88 5.67
C LEU A 362 -17.96 -5.83 5.50
N CYS A 363 -18.48 -6.26 4.34
CA CYS A 363 -19.92 -6.35 4.09
C CYS A 363 -20.60 -7.34 5.03
N VAL A 364 -20.04 -8.53 5.24
CA VAL A 364 -20.58 -9.52 6.19
C VAL A 364 -20.55 -8.95 7.60
N HIS A 365 -19.45 -8.33 8.01
CA HIS A 365 -19.37 -7.71 9.34
C HIS A 365 -20.38 -6.57 9.52
N ALA A 366 -20.52 -5.70 8.52
CA ALA A 366 -21.41 -4.55 8.54
C ALA A 366 -22.90 -4.92 8.41
N CYS A 367 -23.25 -5.98 7.68
CA CYS A 367 -24.63 -6.39 7.42
C CYS A 367 -25.11 -7.53 8.33
N VAL A 368 -24.21 -8.28 8.97
CA VAL A 368 -24.56 -9.40 9.84
C VAL A 368 -24.13 -9.12 11.28
N THR A 369 -22.83 -8.91 11.52
CA THR A 369 -22.31 -8.79 12.89
C THR A 369 -22.81 -7.54 13.60
N LEU A 370 -22.66 -6.36 13.01
CA LEU A 370 -23.09 -5.11 13.64
C LEU A 370 -24.63 -5.05 13.83
N PRO A 371 -25.46 -5.42 12.84
CA PRO A 371 -26.92 -5.48 13.01
C PRO A 371 -27.37 -6.47 14.09
N LEU A 372 -26.70 -7.63 14.18
CA LEU A 372 -26.98 -8.60 15.23
C LEU A 372 -26.69 -8.02 16.62
N LEU A 373 -25.56 -7.32 16.78
CA LEU A 373 -25.22 -6.66 18.04
C LEU A 373 -26.22 -5.55 18.40
N VAL A 374 -26.64 -4.73 17.43
CA VAL A 374 -27.68 -3.71 17.63
C VAL A 374 -29.01 -4.33 18.07
N ARG A 375 -29.38 -5.47 17.48
CA ARG A 375 -30.62 -6.18 17.84
C ARG A 375 -30.54 -6.82 19.23
N VAL A 376 -29.43 -7.49 19.56
CA VAL A 376 -29.28 -8.27 20.80
C VAL A 376 -28.96 -7.36 22.00
N LEU A 377 -27.94 -6.51 21.89
CA LEU A 377 -27.51 -5.62 22.97
C LEU A 377 -28.29 -4.31 22.98
N GLY A 378 -28.46 -3.70 21.80
CA GLY A 378 -29.13 -2.41 21.67
C GLY A 378 -30.66 -2.50 21.78
N ARG A 379 -31.24 -3.69 21.57
CA ARG A 379 -32.70 -3.93 21.51
C ARG A 379 -33.43 -2.93 20.59
N ARG A 380 -32.74 -2.47 19.55
CA ARG A 380 -33.26 -1.54 18.54
C ARG A 380 -33.32 -2.23 17.19
N SER A 381 -34.16 -1.71 16.30
CA SER A 381 -34.20 -2.22 14.94
C SER A 381 -32.89 -1.84 14.21
N PRO A 382 -32.18 -2.79 13.61
CA PRO A 382 -30.94 -2.49 12.90
C PRO A 382 -31.14 -1.61 11.67
N LEU A 383 -32.31 -1.72 11.03
CA LEU A 383 -32.66 -0.95 9.84
C LEU A 383 -32.87 0.53 10.16
N GLU A 384 -33.55 0.86 11.26
CA GLU A 384 -33.67 2.26 11.69
C GLU A 384 -32.30 2.83 12.06
N PHE A 385 -31.47 2.04 12.74
CA PHE A 385 -30.11 2.46 13.08
C PHE A 385 -29.25 2.74 11.82
N ALA A 386 -29.29 1.84 10.84
CA ALA A 386 -28.58 2.01 9.57
C ALA A 386 -29.07 3.23 8.78
N ARG A 387 -30.39 3.50 8.77
CA ARG A 387 -30.95 4.71 8.15
C ARG A 387 -30.53 5.99 8.86
N ALA A 388 -30.50 5.98 10.19
CA ALA A 388 -30.02 7.13 10.97
C ALA A 388 -28.53 7.41 10.73
N MET A 389 -27.72 6.36 10.57
CA MET A 389 -26.29 6.47 10.34
C MET A 389 -25.88 6.64 8.87
N SER A 390 -26.80 6.50 7.91
CA SER A 390 -26.46 6.57 6.48
C SER A 390 -25.75 7.86 6.07
N PRO A 391 -26.11 9.07 6.57
CA PRO A 391 -25.39 10.29 6.19
C PRO A 391 -23.92 10.27 6.63
N ALA A 392 -23.65 9.80 7.84
CA ALA A 392 -22.29 9.66 8.37
C ALA A 392 -21.51 8.57 7.63
N LEU A 393 -22.08 7.38 7.44
CA LEU A 393 -21.44 6.26 6.75
C LEU A 393 -21.08 6.60 5.29
N LEU A 394 -21.98 7.25 4.55
CA LEU A 394 -21.73 7.66 3.17
C LEU A 394 -20.61 8.72 3.09
N THR A 395 -20.53 9.61 4.08
CA THR A 395 -19.48 10.61 4.15
C THR A 395 -18.12 9.98 4.49
N ALA A 396 -18.07 9.03 5.43
CA ALA A 396 -16.85 8.29 5.77
C ALA A 396 -16.33 7.51 4.56
N PHE A 397 -17.23 6.77 3.90
CA PHE A 397 -16.89 5.97 2.74
C PHE A 397 -16.35 6.83 1.61
N SER A 398 -16.98 7.98 1.35
CA SER A 398 -16.56 8.86 0.28
C SER A 398 -15.27 9.63 0.58
N THR A 399 -15.01 9.98 1.83
CA THR A 399 -13.84 10.79 2.19
C THR A 399 -12.64 9.93 2.59
N ALA A 400 -12.84 8.61 2.72
CA ALA A 400 -11.86 7.65 3.26
C ALA A 400 -11.24 8.12 4.58
N SER A 401 -11.99 8.92 5.37
CA SER A 401 -11.50 9.57 6.59
C SER A 401 -12.54 9.49 7.71
N SER A 402 -12.19 8.79 8.78
CA SER A 402 -13.02 8.67 9.99
C SER A 402 -13.20 10.01 10.73
N ASN A 403 -12.24 10.93 10.62
CA ASN A 403 -12.32 12.26 11.25
C ASN A 403 -13.25 13.21 10.48
N GLY A 404 -13.38 13.03 9.16
CA GLY A 404 -14.28 13.83 8.32
C GLY A 404 -15.77 13.62 8.64
N THR A 405 -16.12 12.58 9.40
CA THR A 405 -17.51 12.25 9.72
C THR A 405 -17.98 12.71 11.09
N LEU A 406 -17.07 13.12 11.98
CA LEU A 406 -17.44 13.50 13.36
C LEU A 406 -18.59 14.52 13.44
N PRO A 407 -18.65 15.61 12.62
CA PRO A 407 -19.76 16.55 12.67
C PRO A 407 -21.13 15.95 12.32
N LEU A 408 -21.15 14.93 11.45
CA LEU A 408 -22.38 14.28 10.98
C LEU A 408 -22.77 13.09 11.88
N THR A 409 -21.81 12.50 12.58
CA THR A 409 -22.08 11.42 13.54
C THR A 409 -22.54 11.95 14.90
N MET A 410 -22.18 13.20 15.24
CA MET A 410 -22.55 13.85 16.51
C MET A 410 -23.78 14.76 16.43
N GLY A 411 -24.28 15.04 15.21
CA GLY A 411 -25.42 15.93 14.94
C GLY A 411 -26.79 15.27 14.93
#